data_AF-E4UC46-F1
#
_entry.id   AF-E4UC46-F1
#
_cell.length_a   1.000
_cell.length_b   1.000
_cell.length_c   1.000
_cell.angle_alpha   90.00
_cell.angle_beta   90.00
_cell.angle_gamma   90.00
#
_symmetry.space_group_name_H-M   'P 1'
#
loop_
_entity.id
_entity.type
_entity.pdbx_description
1 polymer ?
#
loop_
_entity_poly.entity_id
_entity_poly.type
_entity_poly.pdbx_seq_one_letter_code
_entity_poly.pdbx_strand_id
1 'polypeptide(L)'
;MATKQQLATANILEFKKHVELALQQETSKLRPTVTEKSTEGEKSAYVEIFKPSEAHKIIGDMSDTIYNNTDQSRRWISHEQFGWAERIDPFATLDSGLNPLLPYAKLATAAMHRKQDEVILEGMLGVNQCGKDAKSLEPFSADNIISAVDGDDFFQTFIGQLITAKSIFMERHIDVDSEQIYVLVPSDVWASLFALEKATSKDYINTAALQAGRIEAFAGVRFINMEKVPGNNLFPSGTQFPGLTDSKIKNVAGQVGVTSSAKFANDKIKYVLPIYCKSAVAFTQRKAVEVKHSEDPSKWHAPQITLTASFGAARVEPEKILGIEISHASLKGVPKLVGKKAA
;
A
#
# COMPACT_ATOMS: atom_id res chain seq x y z
N MET A 1 -2.80 0.64 -29.01
CA MET A 1 -3.42 0.10 -30.25
C MET A 1 -2.95 -1.33 -30.35
N ALA A 2 -3.80 -2.29 -30.03
CA ALA A 2 -3.44 -3.68 -30.18
C ALA A 2 -3.32 -4.01 -31.68
N THR A 3 -2.16 -4.46 -32.14
CA THR A 3 -1.90 -4.70 -33.57
C THR A 3 -2.31 -6.12 -33.97
N LYS A 4 -2.59 -6.35 -35.27
CA LYS A 4 -2.99 -7.67 -35.81
C LYS A 4 -2.09 -8.84 -35.37
N GLN A 5 -0.79 -8.61 -35.13
CA GLN A 5 0.15 -9.63 -34.64
C GLN A 5 -0.14 -10.12 -33.21
N GLN A 6 -0.65 -9.23 -32.34
CA GLN A 6 -1.01 -9.58 -30.95
C GLN A 6 -2.29 -10.44 -30.91
N LEU A 7 -3.22 -10.22 -31.85
CA LEU A 7 -4.48 -10.96 -31.98
C LEU A 7 -4.30 -12.30 -32.74
N ALA A 8 -3.46 -12.38 -33.79
CA ALA A 8 -3.17 -13.65 -34.46
C ALA A 8 -2.47 -14.68 -33.54
N THR A 9 -1.68 -14.18 -32.57
CA THR A 9 -1.09 -15.03 -31.54
C THR A 9 -2.19 -15.63 -30.64
N ALA A 10 -3.30 -14.91 -30.37
CA ALA A 10 -4.44 -15.37 -29.56
C ALA A 10 -5.07 -16.68 -30.08
N ASN A 11 -5.43 -16.76 -31.36
CA ASN A 11 -6.33 -17.77 -31.91
C ASN A 11 -5.88 -19.24 -31.83
N ILE A 12 -4.58 -19.57 -31.90
CA ILE A 12 -4.13 -21.00 -31.86
C ILE A 12 -3.80 -21.46 -30.42
N LEU A 13 -3.79 -20.52 -29.48
CA LEU A 13 -3.55 -20.70 -28.04
C LEU A 13 -4.85 -20.57 -27.22
N GLU A 14 -6.01 -20.44 -27.85
CA GLU A 14 -7.29 -20.09 -27.21
C GLU A 14 -7.81 -21.07 -26.14
N PHE A 15 -7.40 -22.35 -26.16
CA PHE A 15 -7.80 -23.30 -25.09
C PHE A 15 -6.93 -23.21 -23.82
N LYS A 16 -5.70 -22.67 -23.92
CA LYS A 16 -4.79 -22.41 -22.77
C LYS A 16 -4.75 -20.92 -22.39
N LYS A 17 -5.30 -20.02 -23.20
CA LYS A 17 -5.22 -18.56 -23.02
C LYS A 17 -6.21 -17.93 -22.07
N HIS A 18 -7.25 -18.67 -21.66
CA HIS A 18 -8.00 -18.31 -20.46
C HIS A 18 -7.22 -18.59 -19.15
N VAL A 19 -6.03 -19.20 -19.21
CA VAL A 19 -5.28 -19.70 -18.03
C VAL A 19 -4.20 -18.72 -17.51
N GLU A 20 -3.84 -17.66 -18.22
CA GLU A 20 -2.83 -16.69 -17.74
C GLU A 20 -3.30 -15.24 -17.96
N LEU A 21 -4.21 -14.73 -17.10
CA LEU A 21 -4.12 -13.32 -16.75
C LEU A 21 -2.73 -13.16 -16.13
N ALA A 22 -1.75 -12.72 -16.94
CA ALA A 22 -0.33 -12.69 -16.61
C ALA A 22 -0.12 -12.29 -15.15
N LEU A 23 0.65 -13.06 -14.37
CA LEU A 23 0.86 -12.93 -12.92
C LEU A 23 0.70 -11.47 -12.43
N GLN A 24 -0.51 -11.10 -12.07
CA GLN A 24 -0.89 -9.73 -11.72
C GLN A 24 -1.76 -9.76 -10.49
N GLN A 25 -1.67 -8.69 -9.72
CA GLN A 25 -2.52 -8.49 -8.57
C GLN A 25 -3.92 -8.10 -9.04
N GLU A 26 -4.87 -9.03 -8.94
CA GLU A 26 -6.26 -8.82 -9.37
C GLU A 26 -7.04 -7.93 -8.40
N THR A 27 -6.77 -8.02 -7.10
CA THR A 27 -7.49 -7.31 -6.04
C THR A 27 -6.55 -6.38 -5.25
N SER A 28 -7.07 -5.24 -4.81
CA SER A 28 -6.32 -4.34 -3.91
C SER A 28 -6.05 -5.05 -2.58
N LYS A 29 -4.80 -4.93 -2.10
CA LYS A 29 -4.37 -5.57 -0.85
C LYS A 29 -4.55 -4.65 0.35
N LEU A 30 -4.46 -3.32 0.16
CA LEU A 30 -4.52 -2.34 1.24
C LEU A 30 -5.91 -1.75 1.45
N ARG A 31 -6.76 -1.75 0.43
CA ARG A 31 -8.13 -1.25 0.55
C ARG A 31 -8.92 -1.87 1.73
N PRO A 32 -8.95 -3.20 1.94
CA PRO A 32 -9.70 -3.78 3.07
C PRO A 32 -9.05 -3.52 4.44
N THR A 33 -7.80 -3.04 4.48
CA THR A 33 -7.01 -2.86 5.71
C THR A 33 -7.03 -1.42 6.21
N VAL A 34 -7.74 -0.52 5.52
CA VAL A 34 -7.93 0.88 5.91
C VAL A 34 -9.42 1.19 6.11
N THR A 35 -9.73 2.35 6.66
CA THR A 35 -11.11 2.79 6.86
C THR A 35 -11.64 3.45 5.59
N GLU A 36 -12.65 2.85 4.97
CA GLU A 36 -13.34 3.44 3.83
C GLU A 36 -14.43 4.40 4.29
N LYS A 37 -14.50 5.59 3.67
CA LYS A 37 -15.75 6.39 3.67
C LYS A 37 -16.02 6.92 2.27
N SER A 38 -17.27 7.25 2.02
CA SER A 38 -17.67 7.97 0.82
C SER A 38 -17.67 9.46 1.12
N THR A 39 -17.11 10.25 0.21
CA THR A 39 -17.21 11.71 0.30
C THR A 39 -17.47 12.32 -1.06
N GLU A 40 -18.26 13.39 -1.07
CA GLU A 40 -18.57 14.18 -2.25
C GLU A 40 -17.69 15.45 -2.26
N GLY A 41 -17.15 15.81 -3.42
CA GLY A 41 -16.28 16.99 -3.60
C GLY A 41 -14.84 16.65 -4.02
N GLU A 42 -14.15 17.64 -4.58
CA GLU A 42 -12.76 17.48 -5.06
C GLU A 42 -11.75 17.41 -3.89
N LYS A 43 -11.94 18.28 -2.90
CA LYS A 43 -11.28 18.21 -1.60
C LYS A 43 -12.36 18.08 -0.53
N SER A 44 -12.19 17.09 0.33
CA SER A 44 -13.08 16.91 1.47
C SER A 44 -12.28 16.88 2.76
N ALA A 45 -12.67 17.71 3.72
CA ALA A 45 -12.22 17.56 5.10
C ALA A 45 -12.84 16.26 5.62
N TYR A 46 -11.98 15.33 6.03
CA TYR A 46 -12.42 13.97 6.34
C TYR A 46 -12.82 13.81 7.81
N VAL A 47 -11.96 14.26 8.73
CA VAL A 47 -12.17 14.10 10.19
C VAL A 47 -11.63 15.34 10.91
N GLU A 48 -12.46 15.88 11.79
CA GLU A 48 -12.01 16.73 12.89
C GLU A 48 -11.46 15.82 13.98
N ILE A 49 -10.18 15.94 14.26
CA ILE A 49 -9.50 15.16 15.30
C ILE A 49 -9.47 16.03 16.54
N PHE A 50 -10.09 15.51 17.60
CA PHE A 50 -10.00 16.05 18.94
C PHE A 50 -8.84 15.34 19.64
N LYS A 51 -7.88 16.10 20.16
CA LYS A 51 -6.83 15.51 20.99
C LYS A 51 -7.43 15.02 22.32
N PRO A 52 -6.86 13.97 22.93
CA PRO A 52 -7.29 13.53 24.26
C PRO A 52 -7.11 14.67 25.28
N SER A 53 -8.09 14.83 26.17
CA SER A 53 -8.05 15.80 27.27
C SER A 53 -8.20 15.09 28.61
N GLU A 54 -7.42 15.50 29.61
CA GLU A 54 -7.49 14.90 30.94
C GLU A 54 -8.63 15.47 31.79
N ALA A 55 -9.19 14.64 32.67
CA ALA A 55 -10.16 15.07 33.66
C ALA A 55 -9.44 15.58 34.91
N HIS A 56 -9.87 16.73 35.44
CA HIS A 56 -9.35 17.27 36.69
C HIS A 56 -10.20 16.82 37.88
N LYS A 57 -9.54 16.52 39.01
CA LYS A 57 -10.23 16.20 40.25
C LYS A 57 -10.84 17.47 40.84
N ILE A 58 -12.13 17.43 41.14
CA ILE A 58 -12.82 18.49 41.89
C ILE A 58 -12.37 18.37 43.36
N ILE A 59 -11.70 19.39 43.90
CA ILE A 59 -11.19 19.42 45.28
C ILE A 59 -11.87 20.58 46.02
N GLY A 60 -12.61 20.26 47.07
CA GLY A 60 -13.34 21.24 47.88
C GLY A 60 -14.86 21.15 47.69
N ASP A 61 -15.59 21.88 48.54
CA ASP A 61 -17.04 22.05 48.42
C ASP A 61 -17.32 23.33 47.62
N MET A 62 -18.06 23.24 46.51
CA MET A 62 -18.32 24.35 45.56
C MET A 62 -17.05 25.04 44.99
N SER A 63 -16.04 24.27 44.57
CA SER A 63 -14.89 24.83 43.86
C SER A 63 -15.25 25.32 42.45
N ASP A 64 -14.57 26.35 41.96
CA ASP A 64 -14.75 26.89 40.60
C ASP A 64 -14.54 25.84 39.50
N THR A 65 -15.28 25.99 38.39
CA THR A 65 -15.16 25.11 37.23
C THR A 65 -13.89 25.43 36.44
N ILE A 66 -13.00 24.44 36.34
CA ILE A 66 -11.82 24.51 35.47
C ILE A 66 -12.23 24.02 34.08
N TYR A 67 -12.01 24.84 33.06
CA TYR A 67 -12.29 24.48 31.67
C TYR A 67 -11.05 23.94 30.97
N ASN A 68 -11.20 22.82 30.28
CA ASN A 68 -10.16 22.27 29.42
C ASN A 68 -10.11 23.03 28.09
N ASN A 69 -8.91 23.31 27.59
CA ASN A 69 -8.71 23.80 26.23
C ASN A 69 -8.29 22.64 25.32
N THR A 70 -9.26 21.98 24.71
CA THR A 70 -9.00 20.83 23.82
C THR A 70 -8.61 21.31 22.42
N ASP A 71 -7.39 20.99 22.02
CA ASP A 71 -6.90 21.23 20.66
C ASP A 71 -7.72 20.46 19.61
N GLN A 72 -8.07 21.14 18.53
CA GLN A 72 -8.77 20.57 17.38
C GLN A 72 -7.92 20.71 16.12
N SER A 73 -7.87 19.66 15.31
CA SER A 73 -7.21 19.71 14.00
C SER A 73 -8.08 19.06 12.92
N ARG A 74 -7.94 19.52 11.67
CA ARG A 74 -8.64 18.96 10.52
C ARG A 74 -7.64 18.32 9.56
N ARG A 75 -8.00 17.15 9.03
CA ARG A 75 -7.26 16.45 7.97
C ARG A 75 -8.03 16.48 6.66
N TRP A 76 -7.34 16.78 5.58
CA TRP A 76 -7.91 16.91 4.25
C TRP A 76 -7.52 15.72 3.37
N ILE A 77 -8.51 15.17 2.66
CA ILE A 77 -8.28 14.20 1.59
C ILE A 77 -8.56 14.90 0.27
N SER A 78 -7.56 14.90 -0.61
CA SER A 78 -7.72 15.34 -2.00
C SER A 78 -7.95 14.12 -2.88
N HIS A 79 -8.93 14.18 -3.77
CA HIS A 79 -9.19 13.10 -4.71
C HIS A 79 -8.42 13.33 -5.99
N GLU A 80 -7.75 12.28 -6.47
CA GLU A 80 -7.13 12.28 -7.79
C GLU A 80 -8.01 11.54 -8.79
N GLN A 81 -7.79 11.81 -10.08
CA GLN A 81 -8.55 11.20 -11.17
C GLN A 81 -7.65 10.26 -11.95
N PHE A 82 -8.05 8.99 -12.04
CA PHE A 82 -7.32 7.97 -12.77
C PHE A 82 -8.14 7.47 -13.95
N GLY A 83 -7.47 7.31 -15.09
CA GLY A 83 -8.05 6.84 -16.34
C GLY A 83 -7.22 5.71 -16.92
N TRP A 84 -7.91 4.70 -17.45
CA TRP A 84 -7.33 3.66 -18.29
C TRP A 84 -8.19 3.52 -19.54
N ALA A 85 -7.57 3.46 -20.71
CA ALA A 85 -8.31 3.34 -21.96
C ALA A 85 -7.55 2.46 -22.93
N GLU A 86 -8.27 1.54 -23.56
CA GLU A 86 -7.73 0.72 -24.64
C GLU A 86 -8.74 0.62 -25.78
N ARG A 87 -8.22 0.76 -27.00
CA ARG A 87 -8.98 0.64 -28.24
C ARG A 87 -8.60 -0.64 -28.95
N ILE A 88 -9.62 -1.34 -29.41
CA ILE A 88 -9.53 -2.63 -30.09
C ILE A 88 -9.76 -2.40 -31.59
N ASP A 89 -8.98 -3.08 -32.42
CA ASP A 89 -9.16 -3.01 -33.88
C ASP A 89 -10.44 -3.78 -34.27
N PRO A 90 -11.43 -3.13 -34.93
CA PRO A 90 -12.70 -3.77 -35.28
C PRO A 90 -12.51 -4.99 -36.17
N PHE A 91 -11.55 -4.97 -37.10
CA PHE A 91 -11.33 -6.09 -38.02
C PHE A 91 -10.64 -7.27 -37.35
N ALA A 92 -9.85 -7.02 -36.30
CA ALA A 92 -9.15 -8.09 -35.61
C ALA A 92 -10.09 -8.98 -34.78
N THR A 93 -11.25 -8.45 -34.36
CA THR A 93 -12.29 -9.25 -33.67
C THR A 93 -13.03 -10.20 -34.61
N LEU A 94 -13.14 -9.85 -35.90
CA LEU A 94 -13.77 -10.71 -36.91
C LEU A 94 -12.91 -11.95 -37.21
N ASP A 95 -11.59 -11.78 -37.22
CA ASP A 95 -10.64 -12.87 -37.49
C ASP A 95 -10.50 -13.85 -36.31
N SER A 96 -10.78 -13.42 -35.07
CA SER A 96 -10.62 -14.23 -33.85
C SER A 96 -11.88 -14.95 -33.39
N GLY A 97 -13.08 -14.48 -33.72
CA GLY A 97 -14.34 -15.06 -33.22
C GLY A 97 -14.57 -14.93 -31.70
N LEU A 98 -13.51 -14.65 -30.92
CA LEU A 98 -13.55 -14.36 -29.49
C LEU A 98 -13.84 -12.87 -29.25
N ASN A 99 -14.66 -12.57 -28.24
CA ASN A 99 -14.84 -11.22 -27.73
C ASN A 99 -13.72 -10.84 -26.73
N PRO A 100 -12.77 -9.97 -27.09
CA PRO A 100 -11.65 -9.62 -26.22
C PRO A 100 -12.01 -8.64 -25.08
N LEU A 101 -13.24 -8.10 -25.06
CA LEU A 101 -13.62 -7.03 -24.12
C LEU A 101 -13.50 -7.46 -22.65
N LEU A 102 -13.90 -8.69 -22.32
CA LEU A 102 -13.88 -9.18 -20.93
C LEU A 102 -12.45 -9.29 -20.35
N PRO A 103 -11.47 -9.92 -21.03
CA PRO A 103 -10.07 -9.88 -20.60
C PRO A 103 -9.51 -8.47 -20.40
N TYR A 104 -9.80 -7.54 -21.32
CA TYR A 104 -9.34 -6.16 -21.21
C TYR A 104 -9.98 -5.42 -20.02
N ALA A 105 -11.28 -5.63 -19.77
CA ALA A 105 -11.94 -5.08 -18.59
C ALA A 105 -11.30 -5.61 -17.29
N LYS A 106 -10.97 -6.91 -17.22
CA LYS A 106 -10.26 -7.49 -16.07
C LYS A 106 -8.88 -6.86 -15.86
N LEU A 107 -8.08 -6.72 -16.93
CA LEU A 107 -6.78 -6.05 -16.87
C LEU A 107 -6.88 -4.60 -16.39
N ALA A 108 -7.89 -3.86 -16.88
CA ALA A 108 -8.16 -2.50 -16.48
C ALA A 108 -8.50 -2.40 -14.99
N THR A 109 -9.38 -3.28 -14.49
CA THR A 109 -9.75 -3.30 -13.06
C THR A 109 -8.55 -3.65 -12.17
N ALA A 110 -7.72 -4.61 -12.56
CA ALA A 110 -6.49 -4.97 -11.84
C ALA A 110 -5.46 -3.81 -11.83
N ALA A 111 -5.34 -3.04 -12.92
CA ALA A 111 -4.51 -1.84 -12.96
C ALA A 111 -5.02 -0.77 -11.98
N MET A 112 -6.33 -0.57 -11.91
CA MET A 112 -6.95 0.40 -11.01
C MET A 112 -6.81 0.01 -9.54
N HIS A 113 -6.96 -1.27 -9.20
CA HIS A 113 -6.70 -1.75 -7.83
C HIS A 113 -5.25 -1.54 -7.39
N ARG A 114 -4.28 -1.72 -8.31
CA ARG A 114 -2.86 -1.42 -8.03
C ARG A 114 -2.62 0.07 -7.79
N LYS A 115 -3.37 0.94 -8.48
CA LYS A 115 -3.34 2.40 -8.26
C LYS A 115 -4.01 2.82 -6.95
N GLN A 116 -5.07 2.14 -6.54
CA GLN A 116 -5.66 2.35 -5.21
C GLN A 116 -4.65 2.05 -4.10
N ASP A 117 -3.92 0.93 -4.20
CA ASP A 117 -2.86 0.62 -3.23
C ASP A 117 -1.74 1.68 -3.21
N GLU A 118 -1.36 2.24 -4.37
CA GLU A 118 -0.37 3.33 -4.43
C GLU A 118 -0.87 4.59 -3.73
N VAL A 119 -2.10 5.02 -4.01
CA VAL A 119 -2.68 6.22 -3.37
C VAL A 119 -2.84 6.03 -1.87
N ILE A 120 -3.19 4.82 -1.40
CA ILE A 120 -3.23 4.51 0.03
C ILE A 120 -1.85 4.65 0.67
N LEU A 121 -0.79 4.13 0.03
CA LEU A 121 0.58 4.28 0.51
C LEU A 121 1.03 5.74 0.54
N GLU A 122 0.69 6.50 -0.51
CA GLU A 122 0.99 7.94 -0.59
C GLU A 122 0.29 8.73 0.50
N GLY A 123 -1.01 8.50 0.72
CA GLY A 123 -1.76 9.16 1.79
C GLY A 123 -1.33 8.73 3.19
N MET A 124 -0.80 7.51 3.33
CA MET A 124 -0.34 6.96 4.61
C MET A 124 1.03 7.54 5.02
N LEU A 125 1.99 7.49 4.11
CA LEU A 125 3.41 7.76 4.37
C LEU A 125 3.90 9.10 3.83
N GLY A 126 3.08 9.78 3.04
CA GLY A 126 3.42 11.07 2.46
C GLY A 126 3.05 12.27 3.33
N VAL A 127 3.03 13.43 2.66
CA VAL A 127 2.75 14.74 3.27
C VAL A 127 1.25 15.01 3.25
N ASN A 128 0.67 15.23 4.43
CA ASN A 128 -0.76 15.48 4.56
C ASN A 128 -1.09 16.97 4.70
N GLN A 129 -2.22 17.38 4.12
CA GLN A 129 -2.79 18.72 4.28
C GLN A 129 -3.64 18.81 5.55
N CYS A 130 -3.33 19.79 6.39
CA CYS A 130 -3.88 19.95 7.73
C CYS A 130 -4.36 21.39 8.00
N GLY A 131 -5.14 21.54 9.07
CA GLY A 131 -5.62 22.83 9.56
C GLY A 131 -6.92 23.28 8.88
N LYS A 132 -7.42 24.44 9.30
CA LYS A 132 -8.74 24.96 8.91
C LYS A 132 -8.90 25.16 7.39
N ASP A 133 -7.84 25.61 6.72
CA ASP A 133 -7.85 25.98 5.29
C ASP A 133 -6.95 25.08 4.40
N ALA A 134 -6.55 23.90 4.88
CA ALA A 134 -5.69 22.95 4.16
C ALA A 134 -4.29 23.49 3.74
N LYS A 135 -3.83 24.58 4.36
CA LYS A 135 -2.53 25.22 4.03
C LYS A 135 -1.35 24.62 4.78
N SER A 136 -1.59 24.01 5.94
CA SER A 136 -0.51 23.40 6.72
C SER A 136 -0.17 22.04 6.12
N LEU A 137 1.12 21.75 5.99
CA LEU A 137 1.64 20.49 5.49
C LEU A 137 2.30 19.76 6.64
N GLU A 138 1.92 18.49 6.85
CA GLU A 138 2.49 17.63 7.87
C GLU A 138 3.14 16.40 7.22
N PRO A 139 4.48 16.35 7.09
CA PRO A 139 5.17 15.17 6.61
C PRO A 139 5.06 14.01 7.62
N PHE A 140 5.40 12.80 7.20
CA PHE A 140 5.55 11.68 8.14
C PHE A 140 6.66 11.98 9.15
N SER A 141 6.42 11.76 10.45
CA SER A 141 7.43 12.05 11.48
C SER A 141 8.50 10.97 11.51
N ALA A 142 9.77 11.40 11.56
CA ALA A 142 10.90 10.49 11.77
C ALA A 142 10.85 9.84 13.17
N ASP A 143 10.19 10.46 14.15
CA ASP A 143 10.04 9.92 15.51
C ASP A 143 9.13 8.68 15.56
N ASN A 144 8.35 8.46 14.49
CA ASN A 144 7.53 7.26 14.34
C ASN A 144 8.30 6.10 13.68
N ILE A 145 9.63 6.21 13.53
CA ILE A 145 10.46 5.17 12.92
C ILE A 145 11.25 4.44 14.02
N ILE A 146 11.01 3.13 14.14
CA ILE A 146 11.75 2.22 15.00
C ILE A 146 13.04 1.82 14.26
N SER A 147 14.18 2.13 14.86
CA SER A 147 15.49 1.90 14.25
C SER A 147 15.78 0.42 14.01
N ALA A 148 16.61 0.16 12.99
CA ALA A 148 17.07 -1.19 12.69
C ALA A 148 17.93 -1.74 13.83
N VAL A 149 17.65 -2.97 14.26
CA VAL A 149 18.49 -3.71 15.20
C VAL A 149 19.27 -4.78 14.43
N ASP A 150 20.57 -4.57 14.30
CA ASP A 150 21.48 -5.55 13.72
C ASP A 150 21.79 -6.63 14.77
N GLY A 151 21.46 -7.89 14.45
CA GLY A 151 21.75 -9.05 15.28
C GLY A 151 21.92 -10.30 14.43
N ASP A 152 22.48 -11.36 15.03
CA ASP A 152 22.80 -12.61 14.32
C ASP A 152 21.54 -13.37 13.87
N ASP A 153 20.43 -13.24 14.61
CA ASP A 153 19.15 -13.88 14.29
C ASP A 153 18.10 -12.84 13.87
N PHE A 154 17.89 -12.72 12.55
CA PHE A 154 16.91 -11.79 11.96
C PHE A 154 15.49 -11.98 12.51
N PHE A 155 15.08 -13.23 12.76
CA PHE A 155 13.72 -13.51 13.19
C PHE A 155 13.49 -13.02 14.63
N GLN A 156 14.48 -13.19 15.51
CA GLN A 156 14.40 -12.66 16.87
C GLN A 156 14.41 -11.13 16.89
N THR A 157 15.28 -10.49 16.10
CA THR A 157 15.32 -9.02 16.04
C THR A 157 14.04 -8.44 15.45
N PHE A 158 13.52 -9.03 14.36
CA PHE A 158 12.27 -8.58 13.74
C PHE A 158 11.07 -8.75 14.67
N ILE A 159 10.96 -9.88 15.38
CA ILE A 159 9.89 -10.06 16.38
C ILE A 159 10.04 -9.09 17.54
N GLY A 160 11.26 -8.86 18.02
CA GLY A 160 11.54 -7.86 19.04
C GLY A 160 11.02 -6.49 18.60
N GLN A 161 11.29 -6.09 17.36
CA GLN A 161 10.77 -4.84 16.78
C GLN A 161 9.24 -4.81 16.69
N LEU A 162 8.57 -5.92 16.34
CA LEU A 162 7.10 -6.01 16.33
C LEU A 162 6.49 -5.86 17.73
N ILE A 163 7.10 -6.48 18.75
CA ILE A 163 6.66 -6.36 20.15
C ILE A 163 6.88 -4.93 20.63
N THR A 164 8.02 -4.31 20.31
CA THR A 164 8.29 -2.90 20.62
C THR A 164 7.30 -1.96 19.93
N ALA A 165 6.95 -2.22 18.67
CA ALA A 165 5.92 -1.43 17.98
C ALA A 165 4.57 -1.54 18.70
N LYS A 166 4.20 -2.75 19.15
CA LYS A 166 2.98 -2.97 19.93
C LYS A 166 3.03 -2.24 21.28
N SER A 167 4.15 -2.25 21.98
CA SER A 167 4.29 -1.53 23.26
C SER A 167 4.17 -0.01 23.07
N ILE A 168 4.71 0.55 21.98
CA ILE A 168 4.56 1.97 21.65
C ILE A 168 3.09 2.31 21.39
N PHE A 169 2.33 1.44 20.72
CA PHE A 169 0.89 1.67 20.54
C PHE A 169 0.14 1.65 21.88
N MET A 170 0.50 0.72 22.79
CA MET A 170 -0.09 0.68 24.13
C MET A 170 0.26 1.91 24.97
N GLU A 171 1.50 2.40 24.87
CA GLU A 171 1.95 3.64 25.52
C GLU A 171 1.16 4.87 25.04
N ARG A 172 0.77 4.86 23.76
CA ARG A 172 -0.09 5.90 23.15
C ARG A 172 -1.58 5.72 23.45
N HIS A 173 -1.94 4.83 24.39
CA HIS A 173 -3.32 4.52 24.77
C HIS A 173 -4.20 4.07 23.59
N ILE A 174 -3.60 3.48 22.56
CA ILE A 174 -4.35 2.87 21.46
C ILE A 174 -4.84 1.50 21.95
N ASP A 175 -6.12 1.23 21.75
CA ASP A 175 -6.70 -0.07 22.09
C ASP A 175 -6.29 -1.13 21.07
N VAL A 176 -5.18 -1.79 21.35
CA VAL A 176 -4.58 -2.82 20.50
C VAL A 176 -5.42 -4.11 20.46
N ASP A 177 -6.34 -4.32 21.40
CA ASP A 177 -7.18 -5.52 21.43
C ASP A 177 -8.41 -5.38 20.53
N SER A 178 -8.93 -4.15 20.37
CA SER A 178 -10.04 -3.86 19.46
C SER A 178 -9.60 -3.54 18.03
N GLU A 179 -8.41 -2.95 17.84
CA GLU A 179 -7.89 -2.57 16.54
C GLU A 179 -7.04 -3.66 15.88
N GLN A 180 -7.29 -3.93 14.59
CA GLN A 180 -6.41 -4.81 13.80
C GLN A 180 -5.16 -4.05 13.35
N ILE A 181 -3.99 -4.61 13.69
CA ILE A 181 -2.68 -4.10 13.28
C ILE A 181 -2.18 -4.87 12.05
N TYR A 182 -1.69 -4.13 11.06
CA TYR A 182 -1.11 -4.68 9.83
C TYR A 182 0.34 -4.24 9.65
N VAL A 183 1.16 -5.12 9.05
CA VAL A 183 2.53 -4.80 8.60
C VAL A 183 2.69 -5.17 7.14
N LEU A 184 3.28 -4.28 6.35
CA LEU A 184 3.70 -4.61 4.99
C LEU A 184 5.05 -5.31 5.00
N VAL A 185 5.13 -6.45 4.33
CA VAL A 185 6.35 -7.25 4.24
C VAL A 185 6.68 -7.53 2.76
N PRO A 186 7.84 -7.10 2.25
CA PRO A 186 8.30 -7.44 0.89
C PRO A 186 8.78 -8.89 0.83
N SER A 187 8.87 -9.48 -0.37
CA SER A 187 9.24 -10.89 -0.55
C SER A 187 10.59 -11.25 0.05
N ASP A 188 11.56 -10.34 0.01
CA ASP A 188 12.91 -10.56 0.54
C ASP A 188 12.87 -10.76 2.06
N VAL A 189 12.13 -9.89 2.76
CA VAL A 189 11.94 -9.97 4.22
C VAL A 189 11.08 -11.19 4.55
N TRP A 190 10.06 -11.47 3.74
CA TRP A 190 9.24 -12.67 3.93
C TRP A 190 10.09 -13.94 3.85
N ALA A 191 10.99 -14.04 2.88
CA ALA A 191 11.88 -15.19 2.74
C ALA A 191 12.88 -15.32 3.90
N SER A 192 13.39 -14.21 4.44
CA SER A 192 14.30 -14.25 5.60
C SER A 192 13.61 -14.73 6.88
N LEU A 193 12.28 -14.58 7.01
CA LEU A 193 11.53 -15.13 8.15
C LEU A 193 11.53 -16.67 8.18
N PHE A 194 11.70 -17.32 7.03
CA PHE A 194 11.65 -18.79 6.90
C PHE A 194 13.02 -19.43 6.58
N ALA A 195 14.13 -18.74 6.89
CA ALA A 195 15.46 -19.25 6.57
C ALA A 195 15.70 -20.68 7.12
N LEU A 196 16.42 -21.49 6.32
CA LEU A 196 16.50 -22.95 6.38
C LEU A 196 16.92 -23.53 7.76
N GLU A 197 17.71 -22.80 8.53
CA GLU A 197 18.27 -23.25 9.81
C GLU A 197 17.20 -23.44 10.90
N LYS A 198 16.01 -22.85 10.74
CA LYS A 198 14.89 -22.98 11.69
C LYS A 198 13.84 -24.01 11.28
N ALA A 199 13.87 -24.47 10.02
CA ALA A 199 12.97 -25.51 9.52
C ALA A 199 13.34 -26.92 10.04
N THR A 200 14.49 -27.08 10.69
CA THR A 200 14.99 -28.35 11.23
C THR A 200 14.70 -28.55 12.73
N SER A 201 14.28 -27.51 13.47
CA SER A 201 13.96 -27.65 14.89
C SER A 201 12.54 -28.17 15.09
N LYS A 202 12.41 -29.40 15.62
CA LYS A 202 11.12 -30.08 15.87
C LYS A 202 10.18 -29.29 16.79
N ASP A 203 10.71 -28.51 17.74
CA ASP A 203 9.89 -27.71 18.66
C ASP A 203 9.24 -26.49 17.99
N TYR A 204 9.79 -26.06 16.86
CA TYR A 204 9.29 -24.92 16.08
C TYR A 204 8.15 -25.32 15.10
N ILE A 205 8.15 -26.57 14.66
CA ILE A 205 7.21 -27.14 13.67
C ILE A 205 5.80 -27.38 14.26
N ASN A 206 5.67 -27.46 15.58
CA ASN A 206 4.41 -27.82 16.25
C ASN A 206 3.39 -26.67 16.40
N THR A 207 3.69 -25.46 15.92
CA THR A 207 2.67 -24.40 15.84
C THR A 207 1.97 -24.46 14.49
N ALA A 208 0.65 -24.67 14.50
CA ALA A 208 -0.19 -24.98 13.33
C ALA A 208 -0.10 -23.98 12.15
N ALA A 209 0.43 -22.77 12.37
CA ALA A 209 0.63 -21.76 11.34
C ALA A 209 1.80 -22.06 10.39
N LEU A 210 2.81 -22.85 10.83
CA LEU A 210 3.99 -23.15 9.99
C LEU A 210 3.75 -24.34 9.05
N GLN A 211 2.90 -25.30 9.41
CA GLN A 211 2.61 -26.49 8.59
C GLN A 211 1.91 -26.15 7.26
N ALA A 212 1.23 -24.99 7.18
CA ALA A 212 0.63 -24.47 5.94
C ALA A 212 1.56 -23.53 5.13
N GLY A 213 2.77 -23.24 5.63
CA GLY A 213 3.70 -22.29 4.99
C GLY A 213 3.18 -20.84 4.94
N ARG A 214 2.19 -20.48 5.78
CA ARG A 214 1.54 -19.16 5.81
C ARG A 214 1.44 -18.66 7.25
N ILE A 215 2.35 -17.76 7.63
CA ILE A 215 2.19 -16.99 8.87
C ILE A 215 1.26 -15.83 8.56
N GLU A 216 -0.05 -16.01 8.76
CA GLU A 216 -1.01 -14.94 8.48
C GLU A 216 -0.98 -13.83 9.55
N ALA A 217 -0.72 -14.20 10.80
CA ALA A 217 -0.57 -13.25 11.90
C ALA A 217 0.44 -13.74 12.95
N PHE A 218 1.16 -12.81 13.57
CA PHE A 218 2.05 -13.06 14.68
C PHE A 218 1.87 -11.99 15.75
N ALA A 219 1.75 -12.37 17.02
CA ALA A 219 1.54 -11.45 18.17
C ALA A 219 0.34 -10.48 18.03
N GLY A 220 -0.67 -10.83 17.23
CA GLY A 220 -1.84 -9.98 16.93
C GLY A 220 -1.62 -9.02 15.73
N VAL A 221 -0.47 -9.10 15.08
CA VAL A 221 -0.13 -8.32 13.87
C VAL A 221 -0.33 -9.18 12.64
N ARG A 222 -1.11 -8.70 11.66
CA ARG A 222 -1.36 -9.42 10.40
C ARG A 222 -0.37 -8.98 9.32
N PHE A 223 0.24 -9.95 8.64
CA PHE A 223 1.20 -9.66 7.58
C PHE A 223 0.51 -9.47 6.23
N ILE A 224 0.96 -8.46 5.47
CA ILE A 224 0.51 -8.18 4.11
C ILE A 224 1.72 -8.24 3.18
N ASN A 225 1.75 -9.24 2.31
CA ASN A 225 2.82 -9.38 1.33
C ASN A 225 2.70 -8.29 0.26
N MET A 226 3.60 -7.30 0.29
CA MET A 226 3.61 -6.18 -0.63
C MET A 226 5.03 -5.71 -0.93
N GLU A 227 5.36 -5.61 -2.21
CA GLU A 227 6.68 -5.13 -2.67
C GLU A 227 6.84 -3.61 -2.55
N LYS A 228 5.75 -2.85 -2.58
CA LYS A 228 5.74 -1.39 -2.56
C LYS A 228 5.95 -0.85 -1.14
N VAL A 229 7.16 -1.01 -0.62
CA VAL A 229 7.58 -0.46 0.68
C VAL A 229 8.68 0.59 0.49
N PRO A 230 8.78 1.59 1.39
CA PRO A 230 9.90 2.54 1.39
C PRO A 230 11.26 1.84 1.25
N GLY A 231 12.06 2.26 0.27
CA GLY A 231 13.36 1.64 -0.08
C GLY A 231 13.31 0.62 -1.22
N ASN A 232 12.11 0.22 -1.67
CA ASN A 232 11.94 -0.51 -2.92
C ASN A 232 11.78 0.46 -4.11
N ASN A 233 12.23 0.04 -5.30
CA ASN A 233 12.10 0.82 -6.53
C ASN A 233 10.65 0.99 -6.99
N LEU A 234 9.76 0.09 -6.57
CA LEU A 234 8.32 0.09 -6.89
C LEU A 234 7.50 0.96 -5.93
N PHE A 235 8.13 1.58 -4.92
CA PHE A 235 7.44 2.50 -4.03
C PHE A 235 6.96 3.75 -4.80
N PRO A 236 5.72 4.25 -4.56
CA PRO A 236 5.21 5.43 -5.23
C PRO A 236 6.17 6.63 -5.13
N SER A 237 6.43 7.25 -6.28
CA SER A 237 7.29 8.42 -6.40
C SER A 237 6.55 9.68 -5.97
N GLY A 238 7.20 10.58 -5.24
CA GLY A 238 6.61 11.86 -4.81
C GLY A 238 5.98 11.81 -3.42
N THR A 239 6.12 10.68 -2.72
CA THR A 239 5.67 10.51 -1.33
C THR A 239 6.43 11.40 -0.34
N GLN A 240 7.69 11.74 -0.62
CA GLN A 240 8.55 12.54 0.26
C GLN A 240 8.73 11.91 1.66
N PHE A 241 8.89 10.58 1.72
CA PHE A 241 9.13 9.89 2.98
C PHE A 241 10.47 10.33 3.63
N PRO A 242 10.54 10.51 4.97
CA PRO A 242 11.74 10.98 5.65
C PRO A 242 12.98 10.14 5.34
N GLY A 243 14.05 10.82 4.92
CA GLY A 243 15.33 10.18 4.62
C GLY A 243 15.33 9.29 3.36
N LEU A 244 14.23 9.21 2.60
CA LEU A 244 14.17 8.45 1.35
C LEU A 244 14.36 9.39 0.14
N THR A 245 15.28 8.99 -0.74
CA THR A 245 15.33 9.51 -2.11
C THR A 245 14.60 8.53 -3.02
N ASP A 246 13.48 8.97 -3.57
CA ASP A 246 12.61 8.16 -4.43
C ASP A 246 13.31 7.66 -5.69
N SER A 247 12.84 6.52 -6.20
CA SER A 247 13.28 6.01 -7.50
C SER A 247 12.84 6.96 -8.62
N LYS A 248 13.74 7.25 -9.57
CA LYS A 248 13.38 7.97 -10.79
C LYS A 248 13.00 6.97 -11.86
N ILE A 249 11.73 6.96 -12.19
CA ILE A 249 11.15 6.09 -13.21
C ILE A 249 10.95 6.91 -14.49
N LYS A 250 11.43 6.40 -15.62
CA LYS A 250 11.04 6.90 -16.94
C LYS A 250 10.05 5.90 -17.54
N ASN A 251 8.88 6.38 -17.92
CA ASN A 251 7.93 5.59 -18.69
C ASN A 251 8.19 5.83 -20.18
N VAL A 252 8.65 4.79 -20.88
CA VAL A 252 8.74 4.80 -22.35
C VAL A 252 7.76 3.75 -22.87
N ALA A 253 6.71 4.21 -23.57
CA ALA A 253 5.72 3.34 -24.23
C ALA A 253 5.07 2.27 -23.33
N GLY A 254 4.79 2.58 -22.06
CA GLY A 254 4.12 1.66 -21.13
C GLY A 254 5.03 0.63 -20.45
N GLN A 255 6.35 0.67 -20.73
CA GLN A 255 7.35 -0.04 -19.94
C GLN A 255 8.01 0.94 -18.96
N VAL A 256 8.03 0.52 -17.70
CA VAL A 256 8.64 1.23 -16.57
C VAL A 256 10.14 1.00 -16.65
N GLY A 257 10.94 2.05 -16.76
CA GLY A 257 12.40 1.97 -16.77
C GLY A 257 12.98 2.70 -15.56
N VAL A 258 13.58 1.96 -14.62
CA VAL A 258 14.23 2.55 -13.44
C VAL A 258 15.56 3.19 -13.85
N THR A 259 15.65 4.52 -13.79
CA THR A 259 16.88 5.26 -14.11
C THR A 259 17.77 5.42 -12.86
N SER A 260 17.17 5.52 -11.67
CA SER A 260 17.87 5.47 -10.38
C SER A 260 17.04 4.69 -9.37
N SER A 261 17.69 3.81 -8.61
CA SER A 261 17.04 3.05 -7.54
C SER A 261 16.74 3.92 -6.33
N ALA A 262 15.69 3.58 -5.58
CA ALA A 262 15.36 4.24 -4.32
C ALA A 262 16.46 3.98 -3.29
N LYS A 263 16.85 5.00 -2.53
CA LYS A 263 17.91 4.92 -1.52
C LYS A 263 17.57 5.76 -0.30
N PHE A 264 17.86 5.23 0.88
CA PHE A 264 17.83 6.00 2.12
C PHE A 264 19.12 6.81 2.28
N ALA A 265 19.06 7.91 3.02
CA ALA A 265 20.23 8.72 3.36
C ALA A 265 21.27 7.94 4.18
N ASN A 266 20.82 6.96 4.97
CA ASN A 266 21.68 5.99 5.63
C ASN A 266 21.77 4.72 4.75
N ASP A 267 22.94 4.49 4.15
CA ASP A 267 23.20 3.35 3.26
C ASP A 267 23.05 1.98 3.94
N LYS A 268 22.99 1.92 5.27
CA LYS A 268 22.75 0.66 6.00
C LYS A 268 21.31 0.19 5.91
N ILE A 269 20.35 1.12 5.77
CA ILE A 269 18.92 0.81 5.79
C ILE A 269 18.50 0.35 4.39
N LYS A 270 17.86 -0.82 4.33
CA LYS A 270 17.32 -1.36 3.07
C LYS A 270 15.84 -0.99 2.88
N TYR A 271 15.02 -1.24 3.90
CA TYR A 271 13.57 -1.03 3.85
C TYR A 271 13.09 -0.39 5.15
N VAL A 272 12.01 0.40 5.05
CA VAL A 272 11.20 0.77 6.22
C VAL A 272 9.82 0.14 6.03
N LEU A 273 9.46 -0.78 6.92
CA LEU A 273 8.20 -1.51 6.86
C LEU A 273 7.12 -0.75 7.64
N PRO A 274 6.06 -0.25 6.98
CA PRO A 274 4.98 0.41 7.69
C PRO A 274 4.16 -0.59 8.50
N ILE A 275 4.03 -0.31 9.80
CA ILE A 275 3.10 -0.97 10.73
C ILE A 275 2.01 0.03 11.11
N TYR A 276 0.75 -0.34 10.97
CA TYR A 276 -0.37 0.58 11.22
C TYR A 276 -1.63 -0.13 11.69
N CYS A 277 -2.49 0.62 12.37
CA CYS A 277 -3.83 0.19 12.75
C CYS A 277 -4.86 0.54 11.65
N LYS A 278 -5.93 -0.24 11.50
CA LYS A 278 -6.97 -0.01 10.47
C LYS A 278 -7.58 1.40 10.46
N SER A 279 -7.72 2.01 11.62
CA SER A 279 -8.29 3.36 11.82
C SER A 279 -7.32 4.49 11.46
N ALA A 280 -6.03 4.19 11.31
CA ALA A 280 -4.98 5.19 11.11
C ALA A 280 -5.08 5.90 9.75
N VAL A 281 -5.59 5.19 8.74
CA VAL A 281 -5.67 5.68 7.36
C VAL A 281 -7.11 5.66 6.88
N ALA A 282 -7.47 6.74 6.21
CA ALA A 282 -8.75 6.91 5.55
C ALA A 282 -8.58 6.82 4.04
N PHE A 283 -9.45 6.04 3.41
CA PHE A 283 -9.57 5.98 1.97
C PHE A 283 -10.95 6.42 1.53
N THR A 284 -11.01 7.30 0.53
CA THR A 284 -12.25 7.82 0.00
C THR A 284 -12.34 7.61 -1.50
N GLN A 285 -13.54 7.24 -1.95
CA GLN A 285 -13.87 7.14 -3.37
C GLN A 285 -14.94 8.17 -3.70
N ARG A 286 -14.60 9.11 -4.58
CA ARG A 286 -15.55 10.07 -5.16
C ARG A 286 -16.31 9.44 -6.32
N LYS A 287 -15.60 8.64 -7.13
CA LYS A 287 -16.17 7.89 -8.23
C LYS A 287 -15.64 6.47 -8.19
N ALA A 288 -16.54 5.52 -7.97
CA ALA A 288 -16.23 4.10 -8.04
C ALA A 288 -15.66 3.74 -9.42
N VAL A 289 -14.96 2.62 -9.48
CA VAL A 289 -14.41 2.07 -10.73
C VAL A 289 -15.56 1.80 -11.70
N GLU A 290 -15.67 2.62 -12.74
CA GLU A 290 -16.70 2.51 -13.77
C GLU A 290 -16.04 2.11 -15.09
N VAL A 291 -16.44 0.94 -15.61
CA VAL A 291 -16.03 0.45 -16.92
C VAL A 291 -17.10 0.85 -17.94
N LYS A 292 -16.73 1.66 -18.92
CA LYS A 292 -17.59 2.04 -20.04
C LYS A 292 -17.09 1.42 -21.34
N HIS A 293 -18.00 0.74 -22.00
CA HIS A 293 -17.84 0.32 -23.39
C HIS A 293 -18.41 1.41 -24.30
N SER A 294 -17.64 1.84 -25.28
CA SER A 294 -18.10 2.78 -26.31
C SER A 294 -17.40 2.49 -27.63
N GLU A 295 -17.88 3.10 -28.69
CA GLU A 295 -17.23 3.05 -30.01
C GLU A 295 -16.65 4.43 -30.31
N ASP A 296 -15.46 4.48 -30.88
CA ASP A 296 -14.79 5.71 -31.29
C ASP A 296 -15.22 6.09 -32.72
N PRO A 297 -16.06 7.13 -32.92
CA PRO A 297 -16.53 7.50 -34.26
C PRO A 297 -15.39 7.97 -35.17
N SER A 298 -14.28 8.46 -34.59
CA SER A 298 -13.14 8.96 -35.37
C SER A 298 -12.29 7.85 -36.00
N LYS A 299 -12.50 6.59 -35.58
CA LYS A 299 -11.76 5.43 -36.04
C LYS A 299 -12.69 4.28 -36.42
N TRP A 300 -13.54 4.52 -37.42
CA TRP A 300 -14.39 3.48 -38.00
C TRP A 300 -15.26 2.76 -36.95
N HIS A 301 -15.74 3.50 -35.95
CA HIS A 301 -16.51 2.93 -34.83
C HIS A 301 -15.79 1.79 -34.11
N ALA A 302 -14.45 1.88 -34.00
CA ALA A 302 -13.65 0.90 -33.30
C ALA A 302 -14.11 0.77 -31.84
N PRO A 303 -14.35 -0.46 -31.34
CA PRO A 303 -14.74 -0.68 -29.95
C PRO A 303 -13.60 -0.27 -29.02
N GLN A 304 -13.94 0.44 -27.95
CA GLN A 304 -13.02 0.88 -26.91
C GLN A 304 -13.60 0.64 -25.52
N ILE A 305 -12.70 0.31 -24.60
CA ILE A 305 -12.98 0.22 -23.17
C ILE A 305 -12.30 1.41 -22.50
N THR A 306 -13.08 2.14 -21.71
CA THR A 306 -12.58 3.19 -20.85
C THR A 306 -12.94 2.87 -19.41
N LEU A 307 -12.00 3.05 -18.51
CA LEU A 307 -12.20 2.91 -17.09
C LEU A 307 -11.78 4.22 -16.43
N THR A 308 -12.70 4.81 -15.68
CA THR A 308 -12.43 6.02 -14.90
C THR A 308 -12.76 5.78 -13.44
N ALA A 309 -11.90 6.29 -12.55
CA ALA A 309 -12.11 6.24 -11.12
C ALA A 309 -11.54 7.50 -10.48
N SER A 310 -12.11 7.91 -9.35
CA SER A 310 -11.56 9.00 -8.55
C SER A 310 -11.56 8.62 -7.09
N PHE A 311 -10.36 8.61 -6.50
CA PHE A 311 -10.12 8.20 -5.13
C PHE A 311 -8.96 8.99 -4.53
N GLY A 312 -8.92 9.03 -3.21
CA GLY A 312 -7.90 9.71 -2.41
C GLY A 312 -7.70 8.98 -1.09
N ALA A 313 -6.57 9.23 -0.43
CA ALA A 313 -6.31 8.72 0.91
C ALA A 313 -5.56 9.76 1.74
N ALA A 314 -5.74 9.71 3.05
CA ALA A 314 -4.88 10.43 3.99
C ALA A 314 -4.77 9.69 5.32
N ARG A 315 -3.60 9.80 5.94
CA ARG A 315 -3.37 9.50 7.37
C ARG A 315 -4.22 10.42 8.26
N VAL A 316 -5.09 9.80 9.05
CA VAL A 316 -5.97 10.46 10.02
C VAL A 316 -5.20 10.64 11.31
N GLU A 317 -4.73 9.54 11.90
CA GLU A 317 -4.05 9.54 13.21
C GLU A 317 -2.59 9.14 13.02
N PRO A 318 -1.64 10.11 13.00
CA PRO A 318 -0.23 9.82 12.74
C PRO A 318 0.40 8.92 13.80
N GLU A 319 -0.11 8.96 15.02
CA GLU A 319 0.36 8.17 16.16
C GLU A 319 0.06 6.67 16.02
N LYS A 320 -0.91 6.30 15.17
CA LYS A 320 -1.27 4.90 14.89
C LYS A 320 -0.47 4.26 13.75
N ILE A 321 0.58 4.93 13.29
CA ILE A 321 1.46 4.46 12.21
C ILE A 321 2.90 4.56 12.69
N LEU A 322 3.64 3.46 12.58
CA LEU A 322 5.07 3.41 12.81
C LEU A 322 5.77 2.81 11.57
N GLY A 323 7.06 3.07 11.43
CA GLY A 323 7.93 2.41 10.46
C GLY A 323 8.94 1.54 11.17
N ILE A 324 9.16 0.32 10.69
CA ILE A 324 10.20 -0.58 11.21
C ILE A 324 11.36 -0.60 10.21
N GLU A 325 12.52 -0.10 10.60
CA GLU A 325 13.71 -0.15 9.75
C GLU A 325 14.31 -1.56 9.71
N ILE A 326 14.65 -1.99 8.49
CA ILE A 326 15.36 -3.23 8.21
C ILE A 326 16.66 -2.89 7.50
N SER A 327 17.78 -3.38 8.04
CA SER A 327 19.10 -3.14 7.46
C SER A 327 19.44 -4.12 6.33
N HIS A 328 20.42 -3.76 5.51
CA HIS A 328 21.01 -4.65 4.53
C HIS A 328 21.69 -5.88 5.18
N ALA A 329 22.22 -5.74 6.41
CA ALA A 329 22.90 -6.81 7.11
C ALA A 329 21.92 -7.92 7.54
N SER A 330 20.73 -7.52 7.98
CA SER A 330 19.62 -8.39 8.35
C SER A 330 19.15 -9.34 7.23
N LEU A 331 19.40 -8.99 5.96
CA LEU A 331 18.90 -9.73 4.79
C LEU A 331 19.97 -10.59 4.08
N LYS A 332 21.17 -10.76 4.67
CA LYS A 332 22.31 -11.45 4.03
C LYS A 332 22.07 -12.93 3.70
N GLY A 333 21.20 -13.62 4.44
CA GLY A 333 20.94 -15.06 4.29
C GLY A 333 19.95 -15.45 3.18
N VAL A 334 19.37 -14.48 2.46
CA VAL A 334 18.29 -14.77 1.50
C VAL A 334 18.86 -15.06 0.10
N PRO A 335 18.62 -16.25 -0.47
CA PRO A 335 19.01 -16.55 -1.85
C PRO A 335 18.23 -15.64 -2.81
N LYS A 336 18.95 -14.95 -3.70
CA LYS A 336 18.35 -14.05 -4.69
C LYS A 336 18.24 -14.75 -6.03
N LEU A 337 17.15 -14.49 -6.75
CA LEU A 337 17.01 -14.92 -8.14
C LEU A 337 18.12 -14.25 -8.99
N VAL A 338 18.99 -15.07 -9.58
CA VAL A 338 20.00 -14.61 -10.53
C VAL A 338 19.29 -14.15 -11.80
N GLY A 339 19.31 -12.84 -12.07
CA GLY A 339 18.88 -12.29 -13.38
C GLY A 339 17.62 -11.43 -13.42
N LYS A 340 17.05 -10.99 -12.29
CA LYS A 340 15.93 -10.03 -12.33
C LYS A 340 16.44 -8.64 -12.77
N LYS A 341 16.46 -8.38 -14.08
CA LYS A 341 16.46 -7.00 -14.58
C LYS A 341 15.27 -6.30 -13.95
N ALA A 342 15.51 -5.22 -13.22
CA ALA A 342 14.47 -4.37 -12.67
C ALA A 342 13.51 -3.99 -13.81
N ALA A 343 12.27 -4.47 -13.69
CA ALA A 343 11.16 -3.99 -14.50
C ALA A 343 10.56 -2.76 -13.82
#